data_AF-A0A957DI42-F1
#
_entry.id   AF-A0A957DI42-F1
#
_cell.length_a   1.000
_cell.length_b   1.000
_cell.length_c   1.000
_cell.angle_alpha   90.00
_cell.angle_beta   90.00
_cell.angle_gamma   90.00
#
_symmetry.space_group_name_H-M   'P 1'
#
loop_
_entity.id
_entity.type
_entity.pdbx_description
1 polymer ?
#
loop_
_entity_poly.entity_id
_entity_poly.type
_entity_poly.pdbx_seq_one_letter_code
_entity_poly.pdbx_strand_id
1 'polypeptide(L)'
;MSNEFTITVASNSVQLNAKRQGSAAYTVFNASGRPMTGRAILETVPKGEAHATWLQVEGANERAFVIGAAEQFTVNIKVPPTAAAGSYTFRLRMVDVANTDEGVTEGPTATIAVPAPAPPPKKFPFWIIPIIVGVLAVIAVVILILNNASTVTMPDVRGLTEADAEGTLVASDLEIGRVRDEASDQIAANLVVRTEPEPDTELEKSTPVSLFISTGPDTPVPPPPTDTPTPTNTPKPDTPTPDPGAWGGSWTTFCDVLDCADMNLTQVGNQVSGSFGNGLGSINGTVQGNRLSGTMSYSGADSSFDFWLDESGLFWRGNWNRVLTWCGYRAGQSKPSPCGVASWYGTWQANSGLGPMTLFQDGRRVFGTYAGTDGRIEATASGTSLGGSWTRNDNEGTIQFFLVLTSTGQQFQGNWNTNNDWCGFQGSTNFPSPCFKKQDRISVIDNIVVGTEIQGVIPNDFTKFLVPTATPKP
;
A
#
# COMPACT_ATOMS: atom_id res chain seq x y z
N MET A 1 -4.44 -54.64 22.90
CA MET A 1 -4.71 -53.81 24.08
C MET A 1 -5.55 -52.66 23.61
N SER A 2 -6.83 -52.65 23.97
CA SER A 2 -7.71 -51.51 23.71
C SER A 2 -7.25 -50.35 24.59
N ASN A 3 -6.79 -49.26 23.99
CA ASN A 3 -6.46 -48.05 24.73
C ASN A 3 -7.76 -47.51 25.33
N GLU A 4 -7.87 -47.51 26.65
CA GLU A 4 -9.06 -47.05 27.39
C GLU A 4 -9.30 -45.55 27.19
N PHE A 5 -8.25 -44.80 26.87
CA PHE A 5 -8.31 -43.39 26.48
C PHE A 5 -7.81 -43.18 25.03
N THR A 6 -8.24 -42.10 24.41
CA THR A 6 -7.63 -41.52 23.20
C THR A 6 -7.06 -40.16 23.55
N ILE A 7 -5.80 -39.90 23.21
CA ILE A 7 -5.11 -38.66 23.58
C ILE A 7 -4.64 -37.95 22.32
N THR A 8 -4.93 -36.66 22.20
CA THR A 8 -4.40 -35.78 21.16
C THR A 8 -3.67 -34.61 21.79
N VAL A 9 -2.73 -34.00 21.06
CA VAL A 9 -2.03 -32.78 21.47
C VAL A 9 -2.31 -31.71 20.43
N ALA A 10 -2.56 -30.48 20.89
CA ALA A 10 -2.88 -29.37 19.99
C ALA A 10 -1.69 -28.98 19.09
N SER A 11 -0.45 -29.17 19.58
CA SER A 11 0.78 -28.92 18.84
C SER A 11 1.90 -29.82 19.36
N ASN A 12 2.71 -30.35 18.44
CA ASN A 12 3.87 -31.17 18.76
C ASN A 12 5.12 -30.32 19.08
N SER A 13 5.01 -28.98 18.99
CA SER A 13 6.06 -28.02 19.31
C SER A 13 5.56 -26.98 20.31
N VAL A 14 6.36 -26.74 21.35
CA VAL A 14 6.08 -25.75 22.41
C VAL A 14 6.94 -24.52 22.18
N GLN A 15 6.27 -23.39 21.99
CA GLN A 15 6.91 -22.08 21.93
C GLN A 15 7.13 -21.53 23.34
N LEU A 16 8.35 -21.07 23.62
CA LEU A 16 8.70 -20.43 24.88
C LEU A 16 8.70 -18.90 24.74
N ASN A 17 8.16 -18.21 25.73
CA ASN A 17 8.26 -16.75 25.82
C ASN A 17 9.65 -16.29 26.31
N ALA A 18 9.87 -14.98 26.38
CA ALA A 18 11.13 -14.39 26.85
C ALA A 18 11.54 -14.80 28.29
N LYS A 19 10.58 -15.26 29.11
CA LYS A 19 10.82 -15.79 30.47
C LYS A 19 11.05 -17.31 30.49
N ARG A 20 11.21 -17.94 29.31
CA ARG A 20 11.34 -19.39 29.10
C ARG A 20 10.15 -20.20 29.65
N GLN A 21 8.95 -19.66 29.48
CA GLN A 21 7.70 -20.31 29.88
C GLN A 21 6.83 -20.58 28.65
N GLY A 22 6.11 -21.70 28.66
CA GLY A 22 5.18 -22.08 27.61
C GLY A 22 4.12 -23.04 28.12
N SER A 23 3.24 -23.49 27.23
CA SER A 23 2.19 -24.45 27.58
C SER A 23 1.92 -25.41 26.42
N ALA A 24 1.55 -26.64 26.74
CA ALA A 24 1.04 -27.62 25.77
C ALA A 24 -0.34 -28.10 26.22
N ALA A 25 -1.28 -28.17 25.28
CA ALA A 25 -2.63 -28.62 25.58
C ALA A 25 -2.88 -30.03 25.01
N TYR A 26 -3.29 -30.94 25.88
CA TYR A 26 -3.69 -32.31 25.54
C TYR A 26 -5.19 -32.46 25.70
N THR A 27 -5.83 -33.12 24.74
CA THR A 27 -7.25 -33.53 24.86
C THR A 27 -7.30 -35.03 25.09
N VAL A 28 -7.98 -35.43 26.16
CA VAL A 28 -8.14 -36.82 26.57
C VAL A 28 -9.60 -37.20 26.43
N PHE A 29 -9.87 -38.23 25.64
CA PHE A 29 -11.20 -38.76 25.39
C PHE A 29 -11.36 -40.16 26.00
N ASN A 30 -12.44 -40.39 26.74
CA ASN A 30 -12.76 -41.71 27.29
C ASN A 30 -13.37 -42.62 26.21
N ALA A 31 -12.59 -43.59 25.72
CA ALA A 31 -12.97 -44.52 24.67
C ALA A 31 -13.40 -45.91 25.19
N SER A 32 -13.40 -46.11 26.52
CA SER A 32 -13.66 -47.41 27.14
C SER A 32 -15.10 -47.90 27.08
N GLY A 33 -16.06 -47.01 26.80
CA GLY A 33 -17.50 -47.32 26.86
C GLY A 33 -18.09 -47.39 28.28
N ARG A 34 -17.30 -47.08 29.32
CA ARG A 34 -17.75 -47.01 30.73
C ARG A 34 -17.26 -45.72 31.40
N PRO A 35 -17.93 -45.20 32.45
CA PRO A 35 -17.37 -44.09 33.22
C PRO A 35 -16.09 -44.54 33.94
N MET A 36 -15.05 -43.70 33.93
CA MET A 36 -13.75 -44.02 34.53
C MET A 36 -13.11 -42.79 35.16
N THR A 37 -12.18 -43.00 36.09
CA THR A 37 -11.33 -41.93 36.63
C THR A 37 -9.94 -42.08 36.03
N GLY A 38 -9.50 -41.06 35.30
CA GLY A 38 -8.19 -41.05 34.67
C GLY A 38 -7.21 -40.16 35.44
N ARG A 39 -5.99 -40.64 35.64
CA ARG A 39 -4.85 -39.86 36.16
C ARG A 39 -3.90 -39.48 35.03
N ALA A 40 -3.72 -38.19 34.80
CA ALA A 40 -2.71 -37.64 33.90
C ALA A 40 -1.32 -37.71 34.53
N ILE A 41 -0.37 -38.33 33.83
CA ILE A 41 1.03 -38.45 34.21
C ILE A 41 1.90 -37.92 33.07
N LEU A 42 2.78 -36.97 33.37
CA LEU A 42 3.74 -36.46 32.41
C LEU A 42 4.98 -37.35 32.41
N GLU A 43 5.43 -37.76 31.23
CA GLU A 43 6.60 -38.60 31.05
C GLU A 43 7.55 -37.98 30.02
N THR A 44 8.82 -37.86 30.36
CA THR A 44 9.86 -37.41 29.43
C THR A 44 10.17 -38.50 28.41
N VAL A 45 10.68 -38.10 27.24
CA VAL A 45 11.15 -39.04 26.22
C VAL A 45 12.57 -38.64 25.82
N PRO A 46 13.62 -39.39 26.23
CA PRO A 46 13.62 -40.62 27.03
C PRO A 46 13.08 -40.45 28.46
N LYS A 47 12.70 -41.55 29.11
CA LYS A 47 12.13 -41.54 30.47
C LYS A 47 13.21 -41.22 31.51
N GLY A 48 12.84 -40.42 32.51
CA GLY A 48 13.71 -40.13 33.67
C GLY A 48 14.65 -38.94 33.46
N GLU A 49 14.40 -38.13 32.44
CA GLU A 49 15.22 -36.96 32.13
C GLU A 49 14.94 -35.80 33.11
N ALA A 50 15.96 -34.98 33.35
CA ALA A 50 15.91 -33.90 34.34
C ALA A 50 14.83 -32.84 34.04
N HIS A 51 14.45 -32.68 32.77
CA HIS A 51 13.40 -31.74 32.36
C HIS A 51 11.98 -32.16 32.76
N ALA A 52 11.79 -33.34 33.36
CA ALA A 52 10.52 -33.71 33.98
C ALA A 52 10.06 -32.66 35.01
N THR A 53 11.02 -32.05 35.72
CA THR A 53 10.77 -30.99 36.72
C THR A 53 10.24 -29.68 36.13
N TRP A 54 10.31 -29.51 34.81
CA TRP A 54 9.83 -28.30 34.13
C TRP A 54 8.33 -28.34 33.86
N LEU A 55 7.72 -29.50 33.96
CA LEU A 55 6.38 -29.78 33.46
C LEU A 55 5.40 -29.91 34.62
N GLN A 56 4.25 -29.24 34.50
CA GLN A 56 3.20 -29.29 35.51
C GLN A 56 1.83 -29.32 34.85
N VAL A 57 1.00 -30.29 35.21
CA VAL A 57 -0.42 -30.29 34.80
C VAL A 57 -1.14 -29.16 35.56
N GLU A 58 -1.90 -28.35 34.84
CA GLU A 58 -2.74 -27.31 35.43
C GLU A 58 -3.99 -27.91 36.08
N GLY A 59 -4.25 -27.54 37.34
CA GLY A 59 -5.40 -28.02 38.10
C GLY A 59 -5.25 -29.48 38.55
N ALA A 60 -6.39 -30.17 38.68
CA ALA A 60 -6.41 -31.57 39.07
C ALA A 60 -5.88 -32.47 37.95
N ASN A 61 -4.91 -33.32 38.29
CA ASN A 61 -4.36 -34.34 37.41
C ASN A 61 -5.18 -35.63 37.41
N GLU A 62 -6.10 -35.82 38.35
CA GLU A 62 -7.11 -36.87 38.34
C GLU A 62 -8.48 -36.28 38.05
N ARG A 63 -9.18 -36.86 37.06
CA ARG A 63 -10.52 -36.41 36.67
C ARG A 63 -11.43 -37.58 36.37
N ALA A 64 -12.71 -37.43 36.71
CA ALA A 64 -13.75 -38.38 36.34
C ALA A 64 -14.23 -38.09 34.90
N PHE A 65 -14.33 -39.12 34.09
CA PHE A 65 -14.82 -39.06 32.72
C PHE A 65 -16.11 -39.86 32.62
N VAL A 66 -17.19 -39.21 32.18
CA VAL A 66 -18.36 -39.94 31.72
C VAL A 66 -18.08 -40.61 30.37
N ILE A 67 -18.97 -41.49 29.93
CA ILE A 67 -18.82 -42.21 28.66
C ILE A 67 -18.76 -41.19 27.51
N GLY A 68 -17.70 -41.24 26.70
CA GLY A 68 -17.53 -40.34 25.55
C GLY A 68 -17.20 -38.89 25.91
N ALA A 69 -16.85 -38.58 27.17
CA ALA A 69 -16.37 -37.24 27.52
C ALA A 69 -14.94 -37.01 27.03
N ALA A 70 -14.67 -35.76 26.64
CA ALA A 70 -13.33 -35.23 26.38
C ALA A 70 -12.99 -34.16 27.42
N GLU A 71 -11.81 -34.26 28.03
CA GLU A 71 -11.26 -33.26 28.95
C GLU A 71 -9.94 -32.71 28.40
N GLN A 72 -9.70 -31.42 28.65
CA GLN A 72 -8.45 -30.78 28.29
C GLN A 72 -7.51 -30.71 29.50
N PHE A 73 -6.26 -31.13 29.30
CA PHE A 73 -5.16 -30.98 30.24
C PHE A 73 -4.13 -30.00 29.67
N THR A 74 -4.00 -28.85 30.33
CA THR A 74 -2.94 -27.91 30.04
C THR A 74 -1.69 -28.28 30.83
N VAL A 75 -0.56 -28.40 30.15
CA VAL A 75 0.75 -28.64 30.74
C VAL A 75 1.52 -27.33 30.71
N ASN A 76 1.72 -26.74 31.88
CA ASN A 76 2.56 -25.57 32.08
C ASN A 76 4.03 -25.97 32.09
N ILE A 77 4.84 -25.23 31.35
CA ILE A 77 6.26 -25.53 31.12
C ILE A 77 7.08 -24.34 31.60
N LYS A 78 7.98 -24.59 32.55
CA LYS A 78 8.89 -23.58 33.11
C LYS A 78 10.33 -24.08 33.00
N VAL A 79 11.04 -23.59 31.99
CA VAL A 79 12.43 -23.99 31.73
C VAL A 79 13.38 -23.13 32.57
N PRO A 80 14.29 -23.72 33.37
CA PRO A 80 15.22 -22.96 34.19
C PRO A 80 16.23 -22.18 33.32
N PRO A 81 16.75 -21.04 33.81
CA PRO A 81 17.78 -20.27 33.10
C PRO A 81 19.07 -21.07 32.82
N THR A 82 19.34 -22.09 33.65
CA THR A 82 20.51 -22.98 33.54
C THR A 82 20.33 -24.13 32.55
N ALA A 83 19.13 -24.33 31.98
CA ALA A 83 18.91 -25.35 30.96
C ALA A 83 19.77 -25.06 29.72
N ALA A 84 20.40 -26.10 29.19
CA ALA A 84 21.16 -26.03 27.96
C ALA A 84 20.23 -25.76 26.76
N ALA A 85 20.79 -25.19 25.70
CA ALA A 85 20.08 -25.04 24.45
C ALA A 85 19.88 -26.42 23.80
N GLY A 86 18.70 -26.68 23.26
CA GLY A 86 18.38 -27.99 22.67
C GLY A 86 16.88 -28.28 22.63
N SER A 87 16.57 -29.50 22.19
CA SER A 87 15.20 -30.01 22.07
C SER A 87 14.91 -31.00 23.20
N TYR A 88 13.82 -30.77 23.93
CA TYR A 88 13.42 -31.59 25.08
C TYR A 88 12.01 -32.13 24.86
N THR A 89 11.84 -33.45 24.90
CA THR A 89 10.58 -34.10 24.52
C THR A 89 9.87 -34.68 25.73
N PHE A 90 8.55 -34.56 25.77
CA PHE A 90 7.70 -35.20 26.76
C PHE A 90 6.37 -35.65 26.14
N ARG A 91 5.59 -36.44 26.86
CA ARG A 91 4.22 -36.82 26.51
C ARG A 91 3.33 -36.84 27.74
N LEU A 92 2.02 -36.76 27.51
CA LEU A 92 1.01 -37.03 28.55
C LEU A 92 0.55 -38.49 28.43
N ARG A 93 0.58 -39.21 29.54
CA ARG A 93 0.01 -40.55 29.70
C ARG A 93 -1.23 -40.47 30.57
N MET A 94 -2.23 -41.29 30.27
CA MET A 94 -3.40 -41.47 31.10
C MET A 94 -3.40 -42.86 31.70
N VAL A 95 -3.63 -42.94 33.01
CA VAL A 95 -3.75 -44.19 33.77
C VAL A 95 -5.15 -44.31 34.32
N ASP A 96 -5.83 -45.44 34.09
CA ASP A 96 -7.05 -45.78 34.82
C ASP A 96 -6.72 -46.01 36.29
N VAL A 97 -7.33 -45.21 37.17
CA VAL A 97 -7.12 -45.31 38.61
C VAL A 97 -7.64 -46.65 39.17
N ALA A 98 -8.63 -47.27 38.51
CA ALA A 98 -9.16 -48.57 38.93
C ALA A 98 -8.30 -49.76 38.47
N ASN A 99 -7.45 -49.58 37.45
CA ASN A 99 -6.58 -50.62 36.91
C ASN A 99 -5.22 -50.05 36.49
N THR A 100 -4.38 -49.74 37.48
CA THR A 100 -3.11 -49.02 37.27
C THR A 100 -2.04 -49.81 36.51
N ASP A 101 -2.16 -51.13 36.45
CA ASP A 101 -1.13 -52.02 35.89
C ASP A 101 -1.35 -52.29 34.40
N GLU A 102 -2.60 -52.28 33.93
CA GLU A 102 -2.95 -52.57 32.52
C GLU A 102 -3.64 -51.39 31.80
N GLY A 103 -4.22 -50.44 32.54
CA GLY A 103 -5.00 -49.31 32.01
C GLY A 103 -4.16 -48.08 31.67
N VAL A 104 -3.04 -48.23 30.95
CA VAL A 104 -2.15 -47.11 30.58
C VAL A 104 -2.25 -46.77 29.10
N THR A 105 -2.64 -45.53 28.80
CA THR A 105 -2.64 -44.98 27.44
C THR A 105 -1.53 -43.94 27.28
N GLU A 106 -0.66 -44.12 26.29
CA GLU A 106 0.37 -43.15 25.93
C GLU A 106 -0.14 -42.15 24.90
N GLY A 107 0.02 -40.86 25.17
CA GLY A 107 -0.31 -39.79 24.23
C GLY A 107 0.85 -39.42 23.30
N PRO A 108 0.58 -38.56 22.30
CA PRO A 108 1.61 -38.02 21.41
C PRO A 108 2.69 -37.21 22.14
N THR A 109 3.86 -37.11 21.54
CA THR A 109 4.97 -36.31 22.07
C THR A 109 4.86 -34.83 21.71
N ALA A 110 5.30 -33.97 22.62
CA ALA A 110 5.52 -32.55 22.41
C ALA A 110 7.00 -32.21 22.68
N THR A 111 7.56 -31.32 21.84
CA THR A 111 8.96 -30.90 21.88
C THR A 111 9.09 -29.46 22.34
N ILE A 112 9.89 -29.22 23.36
CA ILE A 112 10.27 -27.90 23.85
C ILE A 112 11.60 -27.50 23.18
N ALA A 113 11.59 -26.41 22.41
CA ALA A 113 12.79 -25.84 21.83
C ALA A 113 13.38 -24.77 22.76
N VAL A 114 14.54 -25.05 23.37
CA VAL A 114 15.26 -24.07 24.20
C VAL A 114 16.30 -23.37 23.32
N PRO A 115 16.15 -22.05 23.06
CA PRO A 115 17.06 -21.32 22.18
C PRO A 115 18.45 -21.13 22.83
N ALA A 116 19.48 -21.05 22.00
CA ALA A 116 20.83 -20.72 22.45
C ALA A 116 20.85 -19.33 23.11
N PRO A 117 21.63 -19.14 24.21
CA PRO A 117 21.80 -17.83 24.79
C PRO A 117 22.37 -16.90 23.71
N ALA A 118 21.70 -15.76 23.49
CA ALA A 118 22.17 -14.75 22.56
C ALA A 118 23.62 -14.35 22.93
N PRO A 119 24.53 -14.21 21.95
CA PRO A 119 25.92 -13.85 22.22
C PRO A 119 25.96 -12.57 23.06
N PRO A 120 26.83 -12.50 24.08
CA PRO A 120 26.87 -11.34 24.97
C PRO A 120 27.13 -10.07 24.17
N PRO A 121 26.41 -8.96 24.47
CA PRO A 121 26.64 -7.70 23.77
C PRO A 121 28.10 -7.30 23.96
N LYS A 122 28.79 -7.04 22.85
CA LYS A 122 30.19 -6.63 22.84
C LYS A 122 30.32 -5.35 23.67
N LYS A 123 31.13 -5.40 24.74
CA LYS A 123 31.36 -4.26 25.64
C LYS A 123 31.88 -3.10 24.79
N PHE A 124 31.07 -2.05 24.68
CA PHE A 124 31.39 -0.88 23.89
C PHE A 124 32.62 -0.21 24.50
N PRO A 125 33.72 -0.02 23.75
CA PRO A 125 34.96 0.43 24.36
C PRO A 125 34.85 1.93 24.67
N PHE A 126 35.06 2.29 25.94
CA PHE A 126 34.84 3.65 26.47
C PHE A 126 35.74 4.73 25.80
N TRP A 127 36.83 4.34 25.13
CA TRP A 127 37.65 5.24 24.31
C TRP A 127 36.91 5.84 23.09
N ILE A 128 35.78 5.26 22.66
CA ILE A 128 34.97 5.84 21.57
C ILE A 128 34.09 6.96 22.10
N ILE A 129 33.84 7.07 23.42
CA ILE A 129 33.00 8.15 23.97
C ILE A 129 33.54 9.55 23.64
N PRO A 130 34.84 9.88 23.82
CA PRO A 130 35.36 11.17 23.38
C PRO A 130 35.31 11.34 21.86
N ILE A 131 35.45 10.26 21.08
CA ILE A 131 35.35 10.29 19.62
C ILE A 131 33.90 10.55 19.19
N ILE A 132 32.93 9.91 19.81
CA ILE A 132 31.49 10.11 19.58
C ILE A 132 31.08 11.49 20.04
N VAL A 133 31.58 12.00 21.18
CA VAL A 133 31.29 13.37 21.62
C VAL A 133 31.89 14.39 20.63
N GLY A 134 33.10 14.15 20.13
CA GLY A 134 33.71 14.98 19.09
C GLY A 134 32.92 14.92 17.77
N VAL A 135 32.56 13.73 17.32
CA VAL A 135 31.75 13.52 16.11
C VAL A 135 30.35 14.08 16.28
N LEU A 136 29.70 13.94 17.44
CA LEU A 136 28.40 14.54 17.74
C LEU A 136 28.49 16.06 17.86
N ALA A 137 29.60 16.62 18.36
CA ALA A 137 29.80 18.06 18.35
C ALA A 137 30.00 18.58 16.93
N VAL A 138 30.77 17.87 16.09
CA VAL A 138 30.92 18.21 14.66
C VAL A 138 29.60 18.04 13.93
N ILE A 139 28.86 16.96 14.16
CA ILE A 139 27.52 16.74 13.60
C ILE A 139 26.55 17.79 14.12
N ALA A 140 26.59 18.20 15.38
CA ALA A 140 25.74 19.25 15.92
C ALA A 140 26.07 20.61 15.32
N VAL A 141 27.35 20.91 15.08
CA VAL A 141 27.80 22.11 14.36
C VAL A 141 27.38 22.04 12.90
N VAL A 142 27.50 20.89 12.25
CA VAL A 142 27.03 20.66 10.87
C VAL A 142 25.51 20.78 10.80
N ILE A 143 24.75 20.22 11.73
CA ILE A 143 23.29 20.38 11.84
C ILE A 143 22.94 21.84 12.11
N LEU A 144 23.70 22.57 12.94
CA LEU A 144 23.50 24.02 13.14
C LEU A 144 23.76 24.82 11.86
N ILE A 145 24.75 24.42 11.05
CA ILE A 145 25.04 25.03 9.75
C ILE A 145 23.97 24.64 8.71
N LEU A 146 23.44 23.42 8.76
CA LEU A 146 22.40 22.90 7.86
C LEU A 146 20.99 23.39 8.23
N ASN A 147 20.73 23.67 9.51
CA ASN A 147 19.50 24.28 10.02
C ASN A 147 19.55 25.81 10.00
N ASN A 148 20.35 26.41 9.12
CA ASN A 148 20.08 27.78 8.72
C ASN A 148 18.70 27.75 8.05
N ALA A 149 17.68 28.21 8.78
CA ALA A 149 16.34 28.50 8.28
C ALA A 149 16.50 29.53 7.16
N SER A 150 16.81 29.02 5.97
CA SER A 150 16.99 29.80 4.77
C SER A 150 15.58 30.09 4.32
N THR A 151 15.09 31.28 4.61
CA THR A 151 13.82 31.72 4.05
C THR A 151 14.00 31.96 2.56
N VAL A 152 12.97 31.64 1.79
CA VAL A 152 12.85 31.93 0.36
C VAL A 152 11.72 32.92 0.21
N THR A 153 11.93 33.95 -0.61
CA THR A 153 10.87 34.87 -1.01
C THR A 153 9.99 34.20 -2.06
N MET A 154 8.69 34.13 -1.79
CA MET A 154 7.70 33.54 -2.68
C MET A 154 7.70 34.26 -4.05
N PRO A 155 8.04 33.59 -5.17
CA PRO A 155 8.07 34.23 -6.48
C PRO A 155 6.66 34.55 -7.00
N ASP A 156 6.52 35.64 -7.76
CA ASP A 156 5.28 35.94 -8.48
C ASP A 156 5.17 35.09 -9.73
N VAL A 157 4.27 34.10 -9.68
CA VAL A 157 3.97 33.19 -10.80
C VAL A 157 2.62 33.48 -11.45
N ARG A 158 1.98 34.62 -11.13
CA ARG A 158 0.70 35.02 -11.75
C ARG A 158 0.85 35.22 -13.25
N GLY A 159 -0.15 34.79 -14.00
CA GLY A 159 -0.14 34.86 -15.47
C GLY A 159 0.77 33.84 -16.15
N LEU A 160 1.50 33.01 -15.41
CA LEU A 160 2.24 31.87 -15.95
C LEU A 160 1.30 30.68 -16.17
N THR A 161 1.73 29.74 -17.02
CA THR A 161 1.08 28.44 -17.13
C THR A 161 1.35 27.63 -15.85
N GLU A 162 0.50 26.65 -15.53
CA GLU A 162 0.71 25.74 -14.39
C GLU A 162 2.12 25.12 -14.41
N ALA A 163 2.58 24.65 -15.58
CA ALA A 163 3.89 24.01 -15.71
C ALA A 163 5.06 24.97 -15.47
N ASP A 164 4.97 26.22 -15.95
CA ASP A 164 6.00 27.24 -15.74
C ASP A 164 6.01 27.73 -14.28
N ALA A 165 4.82 27.84 -13.68
CA ALA A 165 4.67 28.16 -12.26
C ALA A 165 5.26 27.04 -11.38
N GLU A 166 4.95 25.77 -11.67
CA GLU A 166 5.53 24.61 -11.00
C GLU A 166 7.06 24.65 -11.10
N GLY A 167 7.61 24.85 -12.30
CA GLY A 167 9.05 24.95 -12.52
C GLY A 167 9.72 26.10 -11.73
N THR A 168 9.06 27.25 -11.65
CA THR A 168 9.56 28.44 -10.93
C THR A 168 9.55 28.24 -9.42
N LEU A 169 8.52 27.57 -8.88
CA LEU A 169 8.43 27.24 -7.45
C LEU A 169 9.50 26.22 -7.04
N VAL A 170 9.67 25.15 -7.83
CA VAL A 170 10.72 24.16 -7.56
C VAL A 170 12.12 24.79 -7.67
N ALA A 171 12.36 25.66 -8.65
CA ALA A 171 13.63 26.38 -8.78
C ALA A 171 13.92 27.34 -7.61
N SER A 172 12.88 27.73 -6.88
CA SER A 172 12.97 28.57 -5.67
C SER A 172 13.03 27.73 -4.39
N ASP A 173 13.24 26.41 -4.44
CA ASP A 173 13.20 25.51 -3.28
C ASP A 173 11.84 25.48 -2.54
N LEU A 174 10.73 25.70 -3.26
CA LEU A 174 9.35 25.59 -2.74
C LEU A 174 8.65 24.34 -3.30
N GLU A 175 7.67 23.81 -2.56
CA GLU A 175 6.92 22.61 -2.97
C GLU A 175 5.59 22.98 -3.61
N ILE A 176 5.10 22.10 -4.49
CA ILE A 176 3.78 22.28 -5.12
C ILE A 176 2.70 21.78 -4.17
N GLY A 177 1.82 22.69 -3.77
CA GLY A 177 0.65 22.43 -2.94
C GLY A 177 -0.59 22.02 -3.75
N ARG A 178 -1.76 22.52 -3.37
CA ARG A 178 -3.02 22.20 -4.05
C ARG A 178 -3.15 23.03 -5.33
N VAL A 179 -3.58 22.42 -6.43
CA VAL A 179 -4.01 23.15 -7.63
C VAL A 179 -5.53 23.22 -7.62
N ARG A 180 -6.09 24.41 -7.79
CA ARG A 180 -7.54 24.68 -7.80
C ARG A 180 -7.91 25.56 -8.98
N ASP A 181 -9.14 25.43 -9.43
CA ASP A 181 -9.72 26.28 -10.46
C ASP A 181 -10.36 27.52 -9.83
N GLU A 182 -10.18 28.68 -10.47
CA GLU A 182 -10.75 29.97 -10.05
C GLU A 182 -11.22 30.75 -11.28
N ALA A 183 -12.46 31.24 -11.28
CA ALA A 183 -12.97 32.07 -12.36
C ALA A 183 -12.26 33.44 -12.36
N SER A 184 -11.90 33.95 -13.53
CA SER A 184 -11.28 35.26 -13.66
C SER A 184 -11.63 35.92 -14.98
N ASP A 185 -12.23 37.11 -14.90
CA ASP A 185 -12.53 37.94 -16.07
C ASP A 185 -11.28 38.64 -16.63
N GLN A 186 -10.18 38.64 -15.86
CA GLN A 186 -8.95 39.40 -16.15
C GLN A 186 -7.80 38.51 -16.62
N ILE A 187 -7.75 37.26 -16.15
CA ILE A 187 -6.68 36.31 -16.45
C ILE A 187 -7.22 35.26 -17.42
N ALA A 188 -6.56 35.07 -18.56
CA ALA A 188 -6.96 34.07 -19.54
C ALA A 188 -6.96 32.66 -18.94
N ALA A 189 -7.84 31.79 -19.42
CA ALA A 189 -7.96 30.42 -18.94
C ALA A 189 -6.61 29.67 -19.02
N ASN A 190 -6.38 28.75 -18.09
CA ASN A 190 -5.14 27.97 -17.91
C ASN A 190 -3.91 28.75 -17.45
N LEU A 191 -4.08 29.98 -16.99
CA LEU A 191 -3.01 30.77 -16.35
C LEU A 191 -3.26 30.91 -14.84
N VAL A 192 -2.19 31.02 -14.06
CA VAL A 192 -2.29 31.23 -12.61
C VAL A 192 -2.93 32.59 -12.32
N VAL A 193 -4.06 32.59 -11.62
CA VAL A 193 -4.76 33.77 -11.10
C VAL A 193 -4.04 34.30 -9.85
N ARG A 194 -3.77 33.40 -8.90
CA ARG A 194 -3.11 33.71 -7.63
C ARG A 194 -2.49 32.45 -7.02
N THR A 195 -1.67 32.67 -6.00
CA THR A 195 -1.06 31.60 -5.21
C THR A 195 -1.39 31.80 -3.74
N GLU A 196 -1.27 30.71 -2.97
CA GLU A 196 -1.37 30.77 -1.51
C GLU A 196 -0.25 29.91 -0.89
N PRO A 197 0.73 30.51 -0.17
CA PRO A 197 0.86 31.94 0.18
C PRO A 197 1.02 32.92 -1.01
N GLU A 198 0.75 34.21 -0.77
CA GLU A 198 0.86 35.27 -1.80
C GLU A 198 2.31 35.55 -2.21
N PRO A 199 2.56 36.06 -3.42
CA PRO A 199 3.88 36.52 -3.86
C PRO A 199 4.55 37.46 -2.86
N ASP A 200 5.88 37.46 -2.85
CA ASP A 200 6.75 38.26 -1.97
C ASP A 200 6.68 37.90 -0.47
N THR A 201 5.92 36.87 -0.08
CA THR A 201 5.92 36.33 1.28
C THR A 201 7.23 35.58 1.58
N GLU A 202 7.84 35.80 2.75
CA GLU A 202 8.97 34.97 3.20
C GLU A 202 8.47 33.61 3.71
N LEU A 203 8.93 32.54 3.08
CA LEU A 203 8.57 31.16 3.37
C LEU A 203 9.79 30.34 3.78
N GLU A 204 9.60 29.32 4.61
CA GLU A 204 10.65 28.32 4.80
C GLU A 204 10.82 27.50 3.50
N LYS A 205 12.04 27.04 3.22
CA LYS A 205 12.26 26.07 2.14
C LYS A 205 11.35 24.87 2.29
N SER A 206 10.94 24.30 1.16
CA SER A 206 9.98 23.20 1.06
C SER A 206 8.55 23.53 1.54
N THR A 207 8.21 24.82 1.71
CA THR A 207 6.81 25.20 1.99
C THR A 207 5.93 24.87 0.77
N PRO A 208 4.79 24.16 0.95
CA PRO A 208 3.87 23.88 -0.14
C PRO A 208 3.07 25.13 -0.53
N VAL A 209 3.05 25.44 -1.82
CA VAL A 209 2.35 26.61 -2.39
C VAL A 209 1.17 26.13 -3.24
N SER A 210 -0.03 26.57 -2.90
CA SER A 210 -1.23 26.26 -3.68
C SER A 210 -1.39 27.21 -4.87
N LEU A 211 -1.77 26.68 -6.02
CA LEU A 211 -1.99 27.40 -7.28
C LEU A 211 -3.48 27.50 -7.56
N PHE A 212 -3.94 28.69 -7.98
CA PHE A 212 -5.31 28.91 -8.45
C PHE A 212 -5.25 29.25 -9.94
N ILE A 213 -5.80 28.39 -10.80
CA ILE A 213 -5.74 28.46 -12.26
C ILE A 213 -7.03 29.04 -12.80
N SER A 214 -6.92 29.97 -13.76
CA SER A 214 -8.08 30.65 -14.34
C SER A 214 -8.92 29.68 -15.16
N THR A 215 -10.23 29.68 -14.95
CA THR A 215 -11.20 29.04 -15.86
C THR A 215 -11.76 30.01 -16.91
N GLY A 216 -11.28 31.26 -16.93
CA GLY A 216 -11.82 32.34 -17.76
C GLY A 216 -12.99 33.09 -17.10
N PRO A 217 -13.67 33.99 -17.85
CA PRO A 217 -14.72 34.84 -17.30
C PRO A 217 -15.92 34.05 -16.79
N ASP A 218 -16.51 34.51 -15.70
CA ASP A 218 -17.71 33.90 -15.13
C ASP A 218 -18.91 34.23 -16.03
N THR A 219 -19.16 33.42 -17.06
CA THR A 219 -20.29 33.67 -17.97
C THR A 219 -21.60 33.42 -17.23
N PRO A 220 -22.49 34.43 -17.08
CA PRO A 220 -23.76 34.22 -16.42
C PRO A 220 -24.64 33.33 -17.30
N VAL A 221 -24.92 32.12 -16.82
CA VAL A 221 -26.04 31.34 -17.34
C VAL A 221 -27.32 32.17 -17.06
N PRO A 222 -28.18 32.44 -18.07
CA PRO A 222 -29.41 33.22 -17.85
C PRO A 222 -30.31 32.53 -16.82
N PRO A 223 -31.04 33.29 -16.00
CA PRO A 223 -31.64 32.77 -14.78
C PRO A 223 -32.77 31.76 -15.10
N PRO A 224 -32.82 30.60 -14.43
CA PRO A 224 -33.99 29.73 -14.45
C PRO A 224 -35.14 30.38 -13.64
N PRO A 225 -36.41 30.06 -13.93
CA PRO A 225 -37.54 30.67 -13.22
C PRO A 225 -37.52 30.30 -11.72
N THR A 226 -37.85 31.32 -10.93
CA THR A 226 -38.00 31.31 -9.48
C THR A 226 -38.84 30.15 -8.97
N ASP A 227 -38.27 29.29 -8.12
CA ASP A 227 -38.74 29.10 -6.74
C ASP A 227 -37.72 28.27 -5.92
N THR A 228 -37.36 28.82 -4.77
CA THR A 228 -36.54 28.23 -3.69
C THR A 228 -37.48 27.36 -2.81
N PRO A 229 -37.11 26.14 -2.37
CA PRO A 229 -36.14 25.98 -1.28
C PRO A 229 -35.05 24.90 -1.49
N THR A 230 -33.86 25.24 -0.99
CA THR A 230 -32.73 24.40 -0.52
C THR A 230 -32.55 23.01 -1.14
N PRO A 231 -31.44 22.73 -1.87
CA PRO A 231 -31.16 21.36 -2.29
C PRO A 231 -30.61 20.55 -1.11
N THR A 232 -31.49 19.74 -0.54
CA THR A 232 -31.15 18.42 0.00
C THR A 232 -30.42 17.62 -1.08
N ASN A 233 -29.26 17.04 -0.73
CA ASN A 233 -28.53 16.08 -1.55
C ASN A 233 -29.49 15.01 -2.09
N THR A 234 -29.82 15.11 -3.38
CA THR A 234 -30.49 14.07 -4.17
C THR A 234 -29.64 13.89 -5.42
N PRO A 235 -29.34 12.64 -5.86
CA PRO A 235 -28.37 12.37 -6.90
C PRO A 235 -28.78 13.07 -8.19
N LYS A 236 -27.86 13.80 -8.81
CA LYS A 236 -28.03 14.37 -10.15
C LYS A 236 -28.40 13.23 -11.12
N PRO A 237 -29.59 13.22 -11.73
CA PRO A 237 -29.92 12.30 -12.80
C PRO A 237 -29.06 12.63 -14.03
N ASP A 238 -28.50 11.58 -14.62
CA ASP A 238 -27.69 11.53 -15.85
C ASP A 238 -27.60 12.83 -16.66
N THR A 239 -26.43 13.49 -16.54
CA THR A 239 -26.00 14.54 -17.47
C THR A 239 -25.56 13.85 -18.78
N PRO A 240 -25.82 14.45 -19.96
CA PRO A 240 -25.60 13.77 -21.23
C PRO A 240 -24.14 13.32 -21.34
N THR A 241 -23.94 12.12 -21.86
CA THR A 241 -22.62 11.59 -22.24
C THR A 241 -21.82 12.70 -22.91
N PRO A 242 -20.66 13.11 -22.34
CA PRO A 242 -19.77 14.05 -23.01
C PRO A 242 -19.47 13.51 -24.42
N ASP A 243 -19.45 14.39 -25.41
CA ASP A 243 -19.03 14.05 -26.77
C ASP A 243 -17.71 13.26 -26.68
N PRO A 244 -17.56 12.08 -27.31
CA PRO A 244 -16.37 11.28 -27.17
C PRO A 244 -15.15 12.14 -27.48
N GLY A 245 -14.17 12.18 -26.56
CA GLY A 245 -12.95 12.96 -26.78
C GLY A 245 -12.37 12.69 -28.17
N ALA A 246 -11.86 13.72 -28.84
CA ALA A 246 -11.32 13.60 -30.19
C ALA A 246 -9.89 13.01 -30.18
N TRP A 247 -9.81 11.69 -30.10
CA TRP A 247 -8.56 10.92 -30.03
C TRP A 247 -7.90 10.68 -31.39
N GLY A 248 -8.65 10.72 -32.49
CA GLY A 248 -8.13 10.45 -33.84
C GLY A 248 -7.00 11.39 -34.28
N GLY A 249 -6.14 10.95 -35.19
CA GLY A 249 -5.01 11.70 -35.74
C GLY A 249 -3.65 11.34 -35.13
N SER A 250 -2.65 12.15 -35.44
CA SER A 250 -1.26 11.96 -34.98
C SER A 250 -1.02 12.63 -33.63
N TRP A 251 -0.18 11.98 -32.83
CA TRP A 251 0.24 12.39 -31.50
C TRP A 251 1.74 12.17 -31.35
N THR A 252 2.46 13.17 -30.86
CA THR A 252 3.82 12.95 -30.38
C THR A 252 3.74 12.44 -28.96
N THR A 253 4.43 11.34 -28.65
CA THR A 253 4.28 10.63 -27.37
C THR A 253 5.59 10.46 -26.62
N PHE A 254 5.48 10.36 -25.29
CA PHE A 254 6.59 10.16 -24.37
C PHE A 254 6.21 9.09 -23.33
N CYS A 255 7.15 8.21 -23.03
CA CYS A 255 6.99 7.11 -22.08
C CYS A 255 8.35 6.73 -21.49
N ASP A 256 8.37 6.19 -20.26
CA ASP A 256 9.61 6.03 -19.48
C ASP A 256 10.53 4.88 -19.93
N VAL A 257 10.03 3.92 -20.73
CA VAL A 257 10.71 2.62 -20.92
C VAL A 257 11.13 2.35 -22.37
N LEU A 258 10.58 3.10 -23.34
CA LEU A 258 10.80 2.88 -24.77
C LEU A 258 10.87 4.22 -25.53
N ASP A 259 11.47 4.20 -26.72
CA ASP A 259 11.18 5.22 -27.73
C ASP A 259 9.81 4.90 -28.33
N CYS A 260 8.74 5.37 -27.68
CA CYS A 260 7.36 5.14 -28.11
C CYS A 260 7.01 5.83 -29.44
N ALA A 261 7.88 6.72 -29.94
CA ALA A 261 7.72 7.51 -31.15
C ALA A 261 6.33 8.18 -31.25
N ASP A 262 5.97 8.62 -32.46
CA ASP A 262 4.64 9.13 -32.73
C ASP A 262 3.59 8.01 -32.74
N MET A 263 2.40 8.34 -32.27
CA MET A 263 1.21 7.50 -32.28
C MET A 263 0.20 8.04 -33.29
N ASN A 264 -0.35 7.16 -34.12
CA ASN A 264 -1.34 7.49 -35.14
C ASN A 264 -2.63 6.73 -34.87
N LEU A 265 -3.68 7.47 -34.53
CA LEU A 265 -4.96 6.91 -34.11
C LEU A 265 -6.06 7.17 -35.14
N THR A 266 -6.94 6.20 -35.31
CA THR A 266 -8.20 6.30 -36.06
C THR A 266 -9.33 6.07 -35.08
N GLN A 267 -10.28 7.01 -35.02
CA GLN A 267 -11.44 6.92 -34.16
C GLN A 267 -12.71 6.77 -35.00
N VAL A 268 -13.53 5.77 -34.67
CA VAL A 268 -14.85 5.55 -35.26
C VAL A 268 -15.85 5.41 -34.10
N GLY A 269 -16.59 6.49 -33.83
CA GLY A 269 -17.43 6.59 -32.65
C GLY A 269 -16.61 6.44 -31.36
N ASN A 270 -16.98 5.45 -30.54
CA ASN A 270 -16.28 5.17 -29.28
C ASN A 270 -15.11 4.18 -29.45
N GLN A 271 -14.83 3.69 -30.66
CA GLN A 271 -13.71 2.78 -30.90
C GLN A 271 -12.51 3.54 -31.44
N VAL A 272 -11.34 3.29 -30.86
CA VAL A 272 -10.07 3.84 -31.32
C VAL A 272 -9.13 2.69 -31.62
N SER A 273 -8.51 2.73 -32.79
CA SER A 273 -7.44 1.82 -33.18
C SER A 273 -6.29 2.59 -33.80
N GLY A 274 -5.10 2.02 -33.82
CA GLY A 274 -3.95 2.72 -34.38
C GLY A 274 -2.63 1.99 -34.19
N SER A 275 -1.56 2.73 -34.43
CA SER A 275 -0.19 2.25 -34.23
C SER A 275 0.66 3.27 -33.50
N PHE A 276 1.74 2.78 -32.89
CA PHE A 276 2.77 3.59 -32.22
C PHE A 276 4.15 2.99 -32.51
N GLY A 277 5.23 3.67 -32.09
CA GLY A 277 6.59 3.16 -32.23
C GLY A 277 6.98 2.97 -33.70
N ASN A 278 6.62 3.90 -34.58
CA ASN A 278 6.82 3.80 -36.04
C ASN A 278 6.14 2.56 -36.67
N GLY A 279 5.00 2.14 -36.13
CA GLY A 279 4.23 1.00 -36.64
C GLY A 279 4.63 -0.36 -36.05
N LEU A 280 5.56 -0.39 -35.10
CA LEU A 280 5.96 -1.62 -34.40
C LEU A 280 4.95 -2.07 -33.33
N GLY A 281 4.14 -1.14 -32.84
CA GLY A 281 3.07 -1.42 -31.87
C GLY A 281 1.69 -1.15 -32.44
N SER A 282 0.69 -1.84 -31.90
CA SER A 282 -0.73 -1.60 -32.20
C SER A 282 -1.51 -1.26 -30.95
N ILE A 283 -2.51 -0.38 -31.08
CA ILE A 283 -3.41 0.03 -30.01
C ILE A 283 -4.84 -0.21 -30.45
N ASN A 284 -5.65 -0.76 -29.54
CA ASN A 284 -7.10 -0.90 -29.69
C ASN A 284 -7.76 -0.55 -28.37
N GLY A 285 -8.72 0.38 -28.38
CA GLY A 285 -9.38 0.84 -27.17
C GLY A 285 -10.76 1.41 -27.39
N THR A 286 -11.44 1.67 -26.27
CA THR A 286 -12.77 2.25 -26.21
C THR A 286 -12.74 3.57 -25.45
N VAL A 287 -13.45 4.55 -25.98
CA VAL A 287 -13.61 5.88 -25.39
C VAL A 287 -14.86 5.91 -24.52
N GLN A 288 -14.71 6.45 -23.31
CA GLN A 288 -15.80 6.79 -22.41
C GLN A 288 -15.52 8.19 -21.83
N GLY A 289 -16.30 9.18 -22.28
CA GLY A 289 -16.01 10.59 -21.98
C GLY A 289 -14.64 11.00 -22.55
N ASN A 290 -13.76 11.51 -21.69
CA ASN A 290 -12.38 11.84 -22.03
C ASN A 290 -11.38 10.72 -21.75
N ARG A 291 -11.82 9.52 -21.34
CA ARG A 291 -10.96 8.36 -21.06
C ARG A 291 -10.91 7.43 -22.26
N LEU A 292 -9.72 7.08 -22.73
CA LEU A 292 -9.46 6.01 -23.68
C LEU A 292 -8.76 4.87 -22.96
N SER A 293 -9.35 3.69 -22.97
CA SER A 293 -8.76 2.50 -22.33
C SER A 293 -8.86 1.29 -23.24
N GLY A 294 -7.91 0.37 -23.14
CA GLY A 294 -7.91 -0.84 -23.96
C GLY A 294 -6.63 -1.63 -23.87
N THR A 295 -6.26 -2.25 -24.98
CA THR A 295 -5.08 -3.10 -25.11
C THR A 295 -4.10 -2.51 -26.13
N MET A 296 -2.83 -2.52 -25.76
CA MET A 296 -1.71 -2.27 -26.65
C MET A 296 -0.90 -3.54 -26.82
N SER A 297 -0.44 -3.79 -28.05
CA SER A 297 0.43 -4.91 -28.40
C SER A 297 1.76 -4.38 -28.93
N TYR A 298 2.87 -4.86 -28.36
CA TYR A 298 4.21 -4.51 -28.81
C TYR A 298 5.13 -5.73 -28.72
N SER A 299 5.87 -6.02 -29.80
CA SER A 299 6.77 -7.18 -29.87
C SER A 299 6.12 -8.52 -29.48
N GLY A 300 4.81 -8.69 -29.76
CA GLY A 300 4.04 -9.89 -29.45
C GLY A 300 3.56 -10.01 -28.00
N ALA A 301 3.76 -8.98 -27.17
CA ALA A 301 3.22 -8.90 -25.82
C ALA A 301 2.05 -7.91 -25.77
N ASP A 302 0.94 -8.34 -25.18
CA ASP A 302 -0.25 -7.53 -24.98
C ASP A 302 -0.29 -6.98 -23.55
N SER A 303 -0.74 -5.74 -23.38
CA SER A 303 -0.87 -5.09 -22.08
C SER A 303 -1.95 -4.02 -22.10
N SER A 304 -2.57 -3.77 -20.95
CA SER A 304 -3.61 -2.75 -20.84
C SER A 304 -3.02 -1.34 -20.85
N PHE A 305 -3.82 -0.37 -21.26
CA PHE A 305 -3.50 1.05 -21.10
C PHE A 305 -4.73 1.82 -20.66
N ASP A 306 -4.50 2.95 -20.00
CA ASP A 306 -5.53 3.91 -19.62
C ASP A 306 -5.01 5.32 -19.86
N PHE A 307 -5.66 6.07 -20.74
CA PHE A 307 -5.33 7.44 -21.12
C PHE A 307 -6.51 8.37 -20.86
N TRP A 308 -6.21 9.61 -20.51
CA TRP A 308 -7.16 10.68 -20.29
C TRP A 308 -6.77 11.87 -21.13
N LEU A 309 -7.68 12.26 -22.02
CA LEU A 309 -7.58 13.45 -22.83
C LEU A 309 -7.91 14.65 -21.95
N ASP A 310 -7.13 15.71 -22.07
CA ASP A 310 -7.41 16.95 -21.38
C ASP A 310 -8.61 17.68 -22.00
N GLU A 311 -9.13 18.69 -21.29
CA GLU A 311 -10.28 19.47 -21.74
C GLU A 311 -10.04 20.20 -23.08
N SER A 312 -8.80 20.59 -23.38
CA SER A 312 -8.47 21.23 -24.66
C SER A 312 -8.44 20.24 -25.83
N GLY A 313 -8.34 18.94 -25.57
CA GLY A 313 -8.18 17.91 -26.58
C GLY A 313 -6.81 17.90 -27.26
N LEU A 314 -5.83 18.62 -26.71
CA LEU A 314 -4.51 18.82 -27.31
C LEU A 314 -3.41 17.99 -26.65
N PHE A 315 -3.64 17.46 -25.46
CA PHE A 315 -2.73 16.55 -24.78
C PHE A 315 -3.48 15.49 -23.98
N TRP A 316 -2.82 14.36 -23.76
CA TRP A 316 -3.34 13.31 -22.92
C TRP A 316 -2.25 12.78 -21.98
N ARG A 317 -2.70 12.27 -20.84
CA ARG A 317 -1.85 11.62 -19.85
C ARG A 317 -2.44 10.29 -19.49
N GLY A 318 -1.60 9.35 -19.08
CA GLY A 318 -2.06 8.10 -18.54
C GLY A 318 -0.92 7.15 -18.33
N ASN A 319 -1.18 5.88 -18.59
CA ASN A 319 -0.23 4.83 -18.33
C ASN A 319 -0.37 3.64 -19.27
N TRP A 320 0.74 2.94 -19.42
CA TRP A 320 0.81 1.58 -19.92
C TRP A 320 0.96 0.61 -18.76
N ASN A 321 0.29 -0.53 -18.85
CA ASN A 321 0.32 -1.58 -17.85
C ASN A 321 0.13 -1.03 -16.42
N ARG A 322 -0.86 -0.14 -16.26
CA ARG A 322 -1.34 0.45 -14.99
C ARG A 322 -0.47 1.53 -14.35
N VAL A 323 0.86 1.49 -14.48
CA VAL A 323 1.75 2.49 -13.83
C VAL A 323 2.85 3.06 -14.70
N LEU A 324 3.24 2.41 -15.80
CA LEU A 324 4.32 2.95 -16.63
C LEU A 324 3.80 4.21 -17.30
N THR A 325 4.47 5.34 -17.08
CA THR A 325 3.95 6.61 -17.54
C THR A 325 3.87 6.64 -19.06
N TRP A 326 2.80 7.23 -19.57
CA TRP A 326 2.68 7.57 -20.97
C TRP A 326 1.88 8.86 -21.10
N CYS A 327 2.36 9.75 -21.94
CA CYS A 327 1.63 10.94 -22.34
C CYS A 327 1.80 11.21 -23.83
N GLY A 328 0.93 12.05 -24.38
CA GLY A 328 1.07 12.53 -25.74
C GLY A 328 0.45 13.90 -25.93
N TYR A 329 0.84 14.57 -27.01
CA TYR A 329 0.39 15.90 -27.36
C TYR A 329 0.34 16.11 -28.87
N ARG A 330 -0.49 17.06 -29.31
CA ARG A 330 -0.64 17.43 -30.72
C ARG A 330 0.56 18.24 -31.21
N ALA A 331 0.82 18.19 -32.52
CA ALA A 331 1.89 18.99 -33.14
C ALA A 331 1.80 20.48 -32.75
N GLY A 332 2.94 21.06 -32.39
CA GLY A 332 3.03 22.45 -31.93
C GLY A 332 2.83 22.64 -30.41
N GLN A 333 2.44 21.60 -29.68
CA GLN A 333 2.40 21.60 -28.22
C GLN A 333 3.71 21.06 -27.61
N SER A 334 3.86 21.24 -26.30
CA SER A 334 4.97 20.70 -25.51
C SER A 334 4.54 19.50 -24.68
N LYS A 335 5.53 18.69 -24.26
CA LYS A 335 5.31 17.53 -23.38
C LYS A 335 4.57 17.96 -22.10
N PRO A 336 3.45 17.32 -21.74
CA PRO A 336 2.78 17.63 -20.49
C PRO A 336 3.64 17.27 -19.28
N SER A 337 3.61 18.12 -18.25
CA SER A 337 4.18 17.85 -16.92
C SER A 337 3.04 17.62 -15.92
N PRO A 338 3.13 16.61 -15.04
CA PRO A 338 3.95 15.41 -15.21
C PRO A 338 3.54 14.65 -16.48
N CYS A 339 4.47 13.90 -17.07
CA CYS A 339 4.16 12.99 -18.17
C CYS A 339 3.59 11.70 -17.59
N GLY A 340 2.34 11.41 -17.93
CA GLY A 340 1.64 10.22 -17.46
C GLY A 340 1.30 10.24 -15.97
N VAL A 341 0.26 9.50 -15.64
CA VAL A 341 -0.20 9.28 -14.26
C VAL A 341 -0.69 7.86 -14.15
N ALA A 342 -0.45 7.24 -12.99
CA ALA A 342 -0.91 5.90 -12.72
C ALA A 342 -2.45 5.84 -12.66
N SER A 343 -3.01 4.65 -12.94
CA SER A 343 -4.45 4.43 -13.01
C SER A 343 -5.02 4.24 -11.61
N TRP A 344 -5.69 5.26 -11.08
CA TRP A 344 -6.43 5.20 -9.82
C TRP A 344 -7.91 4.84 -10.02
N TYR A 345 -8.35 4.77 -11.27
CA TYR A 345 -9.73 4.51 -11.64
C TYR A 345 -10.22 3.11 -11.22
N GLY A 346 -11.44 3.05 -10.68
CA GLY A 346 -12.15 1.82 -10.42
C GLY A 346 -12.51 1.63 -8.96
N THR A 347 -12.84 0.38 -8.60
CA THR A 347 -13.29 0.03 -7.25
C THR A 347 -12.16 -0.67 -6.49
N TRP A 348 -11.81 -0.11 -5.34
CA TRP A 348 -10.74 -0.52 -4.45
C TRP A 348 -11.29 -1.10 -3.16
N GLN A 349 -10.77 -2.25 -2.74
CA GLN A 349 -10.99 -2.79 -1.40
C GLN A 349 -10.05 -2.08 -0.44
N ALA A 350 -10.58 -1.37 0.56
CA ALA A 350 -9.79 -0.60 1.53
C ALA A 350 -9.80 -1.24 2.93
N ASN A 351 -8.70 -1.08 3.68
CA ASN A 351 -8.51 -1.66 5.00
C ASN A 351 -9.29 -0.93 6.12
N SER A 352 -10.06 0.11 5.78
CA SER A 352 -10.82 0.92 6.72
C SER A 352 -11.97 0.17 7.39
N GLY A 353 -12.37 -0.99 6.85
CA GLY A 353 -13.55 -1.73 7.31
C GLY A 353 -14.88 -1.06 6.95
N LEU A 354 -14.84 0.05 6.17
CA LEU A 354 -16.02 0.81 5.77
C LEU A 354 -16.62 0.34 4.44
N GLY A 355 -16.05 -0.70 3.82
CA GLY A 355 -16.43 -1.15 2.49
C GLY A 355 -15.57 -0.53 1.39
N PRO A 356 -15.92 -0.77 0.11
CA PRO A 356 -15.09 -0.39 -1.01
C PRO A 356 -15.05 1.14 -1.23
N MET A 357 -13.96 1.57 -1.85
CA MET A 357 -13.73 2.93 -2.33
C MET A 357 -13.82 2.91 -3.86
N THR A 358 -14.69 3.71 -4.45
CA THR A 358 -14.84 3.83 -5.90
C THR A 358 -14.30 5.17 -6.35
N LEU A 359 -13.28 5.14 -7.20
CA LEU A 359 -12.57 6.30 -7.72
C LEU A 359 -12.81 6.46 -9.22
N PHE A 360 -12.98 7.71 -9.62
CA PHE A 360 -13.00 8.21 -10.98
C PHE A 360 -11.77 9.08 -11.18
N GLN A 361 -11.28 9.10 -12.41
CA GLN A 361 -10.11 9.87 -12.77
C GLN A 361 -10.39 10.62 -14.06
N ASP A 362 -9.97 11.87 -14.06
CA ASP A 362 -10.05 12.82 -15.16
C ASP A 362 -8.69 13.52 -15.25
N GLY A 363 -7.83 13.02 -16.14
CA GLY A 363 -6.44 13.47 -16.22
C GLY A 363 -5.70 13.25 -14.89
N ARG A 364 -5.25 14.36 -14.28
CA ARG A 364 -4.63 14.34 -12.94
C ARG A 364 -5.65 14.32 -11.82
N ARG A 365 -6.88 14.78 -12.04
CA ARG A 365 -7.90 14.86 -10.99
C ARG A 365 -8.46 13.47 -10.71
N VAL A 366 -8.49 13.08 -9.44
CA VAL A 366 -9.09 11.85 -8.97
C VAL A 366 -10.12 12.20 -7.92
N PHE A 367 -11.32 11.66 -8.05
CA PHE A 367 -12.40 11.91 -7.12
C PHE A 367 -13.27 10.67 -6.99
N GLY A 368 -14.00 10.56 -5.89
CA GLY A 368 -14.82 9.37 -5.70
C GLY A 368 -15.45 9.30 -4.33
N THR A 369 -15.98 8.12 -4.03
CA THR A 369 -16.69 7.85 -2.79
C THR A 369 -16.13 6.65 -2.07
N TYR A 370 -16.27 6.63 -0.75
CA TYR A 370 -15.98 5.47 0.10
C TYR A 370 -17.07 5.36 1.17
N ALA A 371 -17.03 4.30 1.98
CA ALA A 371 -18.02 4.08 3.03
C ALA A 371 -19.47 4.06 2.53
N GLY A 372 -19.73 3.38 1.41
CA GLY A 372 -21.10 3.26 0.87
C GLY A 372 -21.72 4.56 0.38
N THR A 373 -20.89 5.56 0.01
CA THR A 373 -21.21 6.93 -0.44
C THR A 373 -21.22 8.03 0.63
N ASP A 374 -21.09 7.67 1.91
CA ASP A 374 -21.02 8.65 3.00
C ASP A 374 -19.72 9.48 2.99
N GLY A 375 -18.65 8.90 2.46
CA GLY A 375 -17.34 9.53 2.35
C GLY A 375 -17.03 9.95 0.92
N ARG A 376 -16.36 11.09 0.76
CA ARG A 376 -15.88 11.61 -0.53
C ARG A 376 -14.37 11.81 -0.51
N ILE A 377 -13.74 11.58 -1.66
CA ILE A 377 -12.32 11.86 -1.92
C ILE A 377 -12.23 12.84 -3.07
N GLU A 378 -11.34 13.81 -2.95
CA GLU A 378 -10.91 14.72 -4.01
C GLU A 378 -9.40 14.88 -3.93
N ALA A 379 -8.70 14.53 -5.01
CA ALA A 379 -7.25 14.40 -5.02
C ALA A 379 -6.66 14.65 -6.41
N THR A 380 -5.34 14.82 -6.44
CA THR A 380 -4.55 15.04 -7.66
C THR A 380 -3.45 14.01 -7.75
N ALA A 381 -3.41 13.30 -8.87
CA ALA A 381 -2.39 12.32 -9.19
C ALA A 381 -1.14 12.99 -9.74
N SER A 382 0.02 12.49 -9.31
CA SER A 382 1.33 12.88 -9.81
C SER A 382 2.21 11.64 -9.88
N GLY A 383 2.50 11.15 -11.09
CA GLY A 383 3.15 9.85 -11.30
C GLY A 383 2.35 8.72 -10.64
N THR A 384 2.98 8.00 -9.71
CA THR A 384 2.35 6.92 -8.92
C THR A 384 1.78 7.38 -7.58
N SER A 385 1.86 8.68 -7.28
CA SER A 385 1.34 9.26 -6.03
C SER A 385 -0.03 9.90 -6.26
N LEU A 386 -0.83 9.93 -5.20
CA LEU A 386 -2.12 10.60 -5.14
C LEU A 386 -2.24 11.35 -3.83
N GLY A 387 -2.33 12.69 -3.90
CA GLY A 387 -2.48 13.56 -2.74
C GLY A 387 -3.78 14.35 -2.81
N GLY A 388 -4.45 14.53 -1.67
CA GLY A 388 -5.73 15.23 -1.66
C GLY A 388 -6.41 15.31 -0.31
N SER A 389 -7.73 15.37 -0.33
CA SER A 389 -8.58 15.40 0.86
C SER A 389 -9.67 14.35 0.86
N TRP A 390 -10.06 13.94 2.06
CA TRP A 390 -11.26 13.15 2.31
C TRP A 390 -12.25 13.98 3.12
N THR A 391 -13.55 13.74 2.92
CA THR A 391 -14.63 14.29 3.74
C THR A 391 -15.61 13.18 4.13
N ARG A 392 -16.16 13.21 5.34
CA ARG A 392 -17.23 12.31 5.81
C ARG A 392 -17.87 12.85 7.09
N ASN A 393 -19.21 12.85 7.18
CA ASN A 393 -19.94 13.29 8.37
C ASN A 393 -19.45 14.64 8.92
N ASP A 394 -19.34 15.65 8.06
CA ASP A 394 -18.80 16.99 8.37
C ASP A 394 -17.35 17.05 8.85
N ASN A 395 -16.65 15.92 8.88
CA ASN A 395 -15.22 15.88 9.12
C ASN A 395 -14.48 15.88 7.79
N GLU A 396 -13.31 16.49 7.79
CA GLU A 396 -12.41 16.51 6.65
C GLU A 396 -10.97 16.25 7.08
N GLY A 397 -10.14 15.91 6.10
CA GLY A 397 -8.74 15.66 6.34
C GLY A 397 -7.97 15.44 5.05
N THR A 398 -6.69 15.11 5.18
CA THR A 398 -5.79 14.89 4.04
C THR A 398 -5.63 13.40 3.76
N ILE A 399 -5.37 13.07 2.49
CA ILE A 399 -4.92 11.75 2.07
C ILE A 399 -3.59 11.86 1.32
N GLN A 400 -2.77 10.83 1.47
CA GLN A 400 -1.59 10.62 0.63
C GLN A 400 -1.45 9.13 0.34
N PHE A 401 -1.63 8.74 -0.90
CA PHE A 401 -1.55 7.35 -1.38
C PHE A 401 -0.45 7.18 -2.43
N PHE A 402 0.06 5.97 -2.53
CA PHE A 402 1.07 5.54 -3.50
C PHE A 402 0.69 4.19 -4.08
N LEU A 403 0.70 4.07 -5.41
CA LEU A 403 0.40 2.83 -6.11
C LEU A 403 1.60 1.87 -6.08
N VAL A 404 1.29 0.60 -5.84
CA VAL A 404 2.21 -0.53 -5.88
C VAL A 404 1.62 -1.59 -6.81
N LEU A 405 2.38 -2.01 -7.81
CA LEU A 405 1.98 -3.10 -8.67
C LEU A 405 2.35 -4.45 -8.09
N THR A 406 1.43 -5.41 -8.26
CA THR A 406 1.71 -6.83 -8.06
C THR A 406 1.50 -7.58 -9.38
N SER A 407 2.00 -8.80 -9.48
CA SER A 407 1.76 -9.66 -10.65
C SER A 407 0.28 -10.00 -10.89
N THR A 408 -0.58 -9.82 -9.88
CA THR A 408 -2.00 -10.20 -9.92
C THR A 408 -2.96 -9.02 -9.80
N GLY A 409 -2.48 -7.79 -9.56
CA GLY A 409 -3.36 -6.68 -9.22
C GLY A 409 -2.63 -5.36 -8.99
N GLN A 410 -3.35 -4.42 -8.39
CA GLN A 410 -2.80 -3.16 -7.91
C GLN A 410 -3.07 -3.06 -6.42
N GLN A 411 -2.11 -2.53 -5.68
CA GLN A 411 -2.27 -2.13 -4.30
C GLN A 411 -2.02 -0.63 -4.21
N PHE A 412 -2.65 0.03 -3.25
CA PHE A 412 -2.18 1.33 -2.80
C PHE A 412 -1.77 1.25 -1.34
N GLN A 413 -0.70 1.98 -1.01
CA GLN A 413 -0.24 2.19 0.36
C GLN A 413 -0.30 3.68 0.66
N GLY A 414 -0.72 4.04 1.86
CA GLY A 414 -0.85 5.45 2.17
C GLY A 414 -1.44 5.70 3.54
N ASN A 415 -1.82 6.94 3.76
CA ASN A 415 -2.35 7.38 5.03
C ASN A 415 -3.46 8.42 4.86
N TRP A 416 -4.24 8.61 5.92
CA TRP A 416 -5.03 9.82 6.12
C TRP A 416 -4.57 10.58 7.35
N ASN A 417 -4.61 11.91 7.26
CA ASN A 417 -4.14 12.84 8.29
C ASN A 417 -2.72 12.49 8.78
N THR A 418 -1.86 12.06 7.84
CA THR A 418 -0.41 11.82 8.01
C THR A 418 -0.02 10.60 8.88
N ASN A 419 -0.89 10.14 9.78
CA ASN A 419 -0.53 9.15 10.82
C ASN A 419 -1.41 7.90 10.85
N ASN A 420 -2.52 7.87 10.13
CA ASN A 420 -3.43 6.74 10.12
C ASN A 420 -3.26 5.96 8.82
N ASP A 421 -3.08 4.66 8.92
CA ASP A 421 -2.91 3.81 7.74
C ASP A 421 -4.18 3.77 6.90
N TRP A 422 -3.99 3.90 5.60
CA TRP A 422 -5.02 3.65 4.61
C TRP A 422 -4.39 2.98 3.40
N CYS A 423 -4.69 1.71 3.25
CA CYS A 423 -4.25 0.93 2.11
C CYS A 423 -5.39 0.12 1.52
N GLY A 424 -5.17 -0.35 0.32
CA GLY A 424 -6.16 -1.15 -0.37
C GLY A 424 -5.63 -1.80 -1.61
N PHE A 425 -6.51 -2.47 -2.31
CA PHE A 425 -6.17 -3.20 -3.51
C PHE A 425 -7.32 -3.28 -4.50
N GLN A 426 -6.98 -3.58 -5.75
CA GLN A 426 -7.90 -3.87 -6.84
C GLN A 426 -7.42 -5.13 -7.59
N GLY A 427 -8.37 -5.90 -8.12
CA GLY A 427 -8.10 -7.16 -8.81
C GLY A 427 -8.02 -8.35 -7.86
N SER A 428 -7.30 -9.40 -8.25
CA SER A 428 -7.17 -10.67 -7.51
C SER A 428 -5.95 -10.72 -6.58
N THR A 429 -5.51 -9.57 -6.08
CA THR A 429 -4.43 -9.45 -5.10
C THR A 429 -5.00 -9.32 -3.68
N ASN A 430 -4.12 -9.18 -2.67
CA ASN A 430 -4.46 -8.99 -1.27
C ASN A 430 -4.08 -7.58 -0.80
N PHE A 431 -4.42 -7.23 0.45
CA PHE A 431 -3.90 -6.01 1.09
C PHE A 431 -2.36 -6.03 1.17
N PRO A 432 -1.71 -4.86 1.04
CA PRO A 432 -0.28 -4.75 1.33
C PRO A 432 -0.01 -5.03 2.81
N SER A 433 1.12 -5.70 3.10
CA SER A 433 1.57 -6.02 4.45
C SER A 433 3.07 -5.69 4.57
N PRO A 434 3.47 -4.72 5.43
CA PRO A 434 2.61 -3.90 6.30
C PRO A 434 1.80 -2.84 5.53
N CYS A 435 0.73 -2.34 6.15
CA CYS A 435 0.02 -1.14 5.71
C CYS A 435 0.65 0.09 6.39
N PHE A 436 1.16 1.04 5.62
CA PHE A 436 1.96 2.14 6.17
C PHE A 436 1.12 3.24 6.81
N LYS A 437 1.59 3.77 7.95
CA LYS A 437 0.93 4.85 8.70
C LYS A 437 1.50 6.24 8.46
N LYS A 438 2.77 6.36 8.04
CA LYS A 438 3.52 7.62 7.94
C LYS A 438 4.36 7.67 6.66
N GLN A 439 4.49 8.87 6.09
CA GLN A 439 5.18 9.15 4.83
C GLN A 439 6.69 8.87 4.86
N ASP A 440 7.40 9.13 5.96
CA ASP A 440 8.86 8.89 6.07
C ASP A 440 9.29 7.42 5.81
N ARG A 441 8.34 6.48 5.88
CA ARG A 441 8.59 5.06 5.60
C ARG A 441 8.43 4.68 4.12
N ILE A 442 7.90 5.59 3.30
CA ILE A 442 7.65 5.41 1.87
C ILE A 442 8.62 6.31 1.10
N SER A 443 9.69 5.73 0.56
CA SER A 443 10.60 6.45 -0.33
C SER A 443 10.25 6.11 -1.78
N VAL A 444 9.85 7.12 -2.55
CA VAL A 444 9.63 6.98 -4.00
C VAL A 444 10.97 7.25 -4.68
N ILE A 445 11.61 6.21 -5.23
CA ILE A 445 12.84 6.33 -6.00
C ILE A 445 12.50 5.90 -7.43
N ASP A 446 12.68 6.78 -8.41
CA ASP A 446 12.51 6.48 -9.84
C ASP A 446 11.20 5.73 -10.18
N ASN A 447 10.05 6.26 -9.76
CA ASN A 447 8.72 5.67 -9.96
C ASN A 447 8.49 4.29 -9.30
N ILE A 448 9.43 3.83 -8.46
CA ILE A 448 9.30 2.64 -7.62
C ILE A 448 9.00 3.08 -6.18
N VAL A 449 7.89 2.57 -5.63
CA VAL A 449 7.56 2.72 -4.21
C VAL A 449 8.42 1.73 -3.42
N VAL A 450 9.51 2.23 -2.83
CA VAL A 450 10.35 1.44 -1.91
C VAL A 450 9.83 1.67 -0.49
N GLY A 451 9.10 0.69 0.03
CA GLY A 451 8.86 0.58 1.47
C GLY A 451 10.17 0.17 2.14
N THR A 452 10.71 1.01 3.02
CA THR A 452 11.92 0.64 3.76
C THR A 452 11.59 -0.36 4.86
N GLU A 453 11.74 -1.65 4.57
CA GLU A 453 12.17 -2.63 5.57
C GLU A 453 13.33 -3.44 5.00
N ILE A 454 14.53 -3.15 5.50
CA ILE A 454 15.72 -3.96 5.24
C ILE A 454 15.47 -5.31 5.93
N GLN A 455 15.05 -6.33 5.18
CA GLN A 455 15.52 -7.72 5.26
C GLN A 455 14.86 -8.58 4.17
N GLY A 456 15.64 -8.85 3.11
CA GLY A 456 15.51 -10.08 2.31
C GLY A 456 14.38 -10.13 1.29
N VAL A 457 14.80 -10.35 0.03
CA VAL A 457 13.96 -10.68 -1.14
C VAL A 457 13.29 -9.47 -1.80
N ILE A 458 14.08 -8.76 -2.62
CA ILE A 458 13.57 -8.23 -3.89
C ILE A 458 13.11 -9.47 -4.67
N PRO A 459 11.81 -9.66 -4.99
CA PRO A 459 11.42 -10.71 -5.92
C PRO A 459 12.11 -10.41 -7.25
N ASN A 460 12.82 -11.41 -7.79
CA ASN A 460 13.57 -11.32 -9.05
C ASN A 460 12.68 -11.12 -10.30
N ASP A 461 11.41 -10.73 -10.14
CA ASP A 461 10.44 -10.58 -11.23
C ASP A 461 10.40 -9.17 -11.84
N PHE A 462 11.30 -8.26 -11.43
CA PHE A 462 11.78 -7.23 -12.35
C PHE A 462 12.80 -7.83 -13.33
N THR A 463 12.37 -8.86 -14.09
CA THR A 463 13.09 -9.28 -15.28
C THR A 463 12.97 -8.16 -16.29
N LYS A 464 14.01 -7.32 -16.28
CA LYS A 464 14.60 -6.68 -17.44
C LYS A 464 14.05 -7.25 -18.76
N PHE A 465 13.20 -6.49 -19.45
CA PHE A 465 13.12 -6.59 -20.90
C PHE A 465 14.42 -5.97 -21.46
N LEU A 466 15.53 -6.70 -21.30
CA LEU A 466 16.67 -6.54 -22.19
C LEU A 466 16.23 -7.12 -23.53
N VAL A 467 16.06 -6.24 -24.51
CA VAL A 467 15.97 -6.62 -25.92
C VAL A 467 17.20 -7.47 -26.27
N PRO A 468 17.07 -8.60 -26.96
CA PRO A 468 18.23 -9.25 -27.56
C PRO A 468 18.80 -8.28 -28.60
N THR A 469 19.99 -7.74 -28.33
CA THR A 469 20.75 -6.98 -29.31
C THR A 469 20.89 -7.85 -30.55
N ALA A 470 20.22 -7.47 -31.64
CA ALA A 470 20.48 -8.07 -32.93
C ALA A 470 21.93 -7.76 -33.30
N THR A 471 22.78 -8.78 -33.24
CA THR A 471 24.15 -8.71 -33.74
C THR A 471 24.10 -8.35 -35.22
N PRO A 472 24.76 -7.25 -35.68
CA PRO A 472 24.96 -7.07 -37.11
C PRO A 472 25.87 -8.21 -37.57
N LYS A 473 25.37 -9.03 -38.50
CA LYS A 473 26.20 -10.05 -39.16
C LYS A 473 27.10 -9.35 -40.20
N PRO A 474 28.37 -9.78 -40.37
CA PRO A 474 29.37 -9.06 -41.16
C PRO A 474 29.04 -8.89 -42.63
#